data_AF-A0A2C9UXD3-F1
#
_entry.id   AF-A0A2C9UXD3-F1
#
_cell.length_a   1.000
_cell.length_b   1.000
_cell.length_c   1.000
_cell.angle_alpha   90.00
_cell.angle_beta   90.00
_cell.angle_gamma   90.00
#
_symmetry.space_group_name_H-M   'P 1'
#
loop_
_entity.id
_entity.type
_entity.pdbx_description
1 polymer ?
#
loop_
_entity_poly.entity_id
_entity_poly.type
_entity_poly.pdbx_seq_one_letter_code
_entity_poly.pdbx_strand_id
1 'polypeptide(L)'
;MTLLFKTNNSHQLLSSTAMVMCSSFCPKLPSHFGARPFSSFPSRQPFPLCFKAFSAQASSAPLKGDGSSIRVGFLGMGIMGSPMAQNLIKAGCDVTVWNRTKSKCDPLISLGAQYKPSPEEVAAACDVTFAMLADPESALEVACGKHGAASGLGPGKGYVDVSTVDGDTSKLINGHVKATEASFLEAPVSGSKKPAEDGQLIFLTAGDKSLYETVAPYLDIMGKSRFYLGDVGNGAAMKLVVNMIMGSMMATFSEGLLLGEKVGLDPNVLVEVVSQGAISAPMYSLKGPSMIKSAYPTAFPLKHQQKDLRLALALAESVSQPTPIAAAANELYKVAKSHGLSDSDFSAVIEALKAKLQS
;
A
#
# COMPACT_ATOMS: atom_id res chain seq x y z
N MET A 1 83.75 21.49 -10.42
CA MET A 1 84.41 20.18 -10.27
C MET A 1 83.34 19.14 -10.57
N THR A 2 83.10 18.65 -11.80
CA THR A 2 84.02 18.25 -12.91
C THR A 2 84.83 16.98 -12.51
N LEU A 3 85.01 15.88 -13.29
CA LEU A 3 84.60 15.41 -14.65
C LEU A 3 83.79 14.07 -14.52
N LEU A 4 83.07 13.46 -15.49
CA LEU A 4 82.80 13.65 -16.94
C LEU A 4 83.71 12.94 -17.99
N PHE A 5 83.51 11.63 -18.26
CA PHE A 5 83.99 10.86 -19.45
C PHE A 5 83.10 9.60 -19.68
N LYS A 6 82.80 9.06 -20.89
CA LYS A 6 82.66 9.60 -22.28
C LYS A 6 82.20 8.47 -23.26
N THR A 7 81.23 8.73 -24.17
CA THR A 7 81.09 8.18 -25.58
C THR A 7 81.09 6.64 -25.85
N ASN A 8 80.50 6.06 -26.92
CA ASN A 8 80.00 6.58 -28.21
C ASN A 8 78.98 5.64 -28.93
N ASN A 9 78.16 6.22 -29.84
CA ASN A 9 77.62 5.76 -31.15
C ASN A 9 77.98 4.36 -31.74
N SER A 10 77.24 3.72 -32.68
CA SER A 10 75.91 3.94 -33.34
C SER A 10 75.57 2.79 -34.34
N HIS A 11 74.35 2.77 -34.93
CA HIS A 11 73.86 2.10 -36.18
C HIS A 11 72.77 0.98 -36.12
N GLN A 12 71.58 1.38 -36.62
CA GLN A 12 70.71 0.75 -37.64
C GLN A 12 70.15 -0.69 -37.53
N LEU A 13 68.81 -0.74 -37.49
CA LEU A 13 67.87 -1.50 -38.36
C LEU A 13 68.15 -2.97 -38.75
N LEU A 14 67.24 -3.86 -38.34
CA LEU A 14 66.53 -4.88 -39.16
C LEU A 14 65.52 -5.62 -38.24
N SER A 15 64.21 -5.41 -38.39
CA SER A 15 63.30 -6.30 -39.13
C SER A 15 63.26 -7.77 -38.66
N SER A 16 62.21 -8.17 -37.94
CA SER A 16 61.51 -9.46 -38.11
C SER A 16 60.24 -9.56 -37.25
N THR A 17 59.10 -9.10 -37.79
CA THR A 17 57.77 -9.50 -37.29
C THR A 17 57.32 -10.71 -38.11
N ALA A 18 57.33 -11.91 -37.51
CA ALA A 18 56.95 -13.13 -38.20
C ALA A 18 55.42 -13.29 -38.31
N MET A 19 54.87 -13.03 -39.50
CA MET A 19 53.65 -13.71 -39.96
C MET A 19 54.05 -15.04 -40.62
N VAL A 20 53.21 -16.08 -40.47
CA VAL A 20 52.60 -16.85 -41.58
C VAL A 20 51.63 -17.91 -41.00
N MET A 21 50.66 -18.32 -41.82
CA MET A 21 49.44 -19.07 -41.46
C MET A 21 49.62 -20.59 -41.29
N CYS A 22 48.71 -21.20 -40.51
CA CYS A 22 47.99 -22.45 -40.80
C CYS A 22 46.67 -22.41 -40.00
N SER A 23 45.47 -22.33 -40.57
CA SER A 23 44.73 -23.26 -41.47
C SER A 23 43.69 -24.10 -40.72
N SER A 24 42.41 -23.82 -41.00
CA SER A 24 41.35 -24.81 -41.23
C SER A 24 41.05 -25.88 -40.15
N PHE A 25 40.27 -25.53 -39.11
CA PHE A 25 39.30 -26.46 -38.53
C PHE A 25 38.04 -25.74 -38.07
N CYS A 26 36.92 -25.96 -38.77
CA CYS A 26 35.62 -25.35 -38.49
C CYS A 26 34.55 -26.45 -38.38
N PRO A 27 34.06 -26.79 -37.17
CA PRO A 27 33.03 -27.80 -37.02
C PRO A 27 31.67 -27.25 -37.49
N LYS A 28 31.07 -27.89 -38.49
CA LYS A 28 29.73 -27.55 -38.98
C LYS A 28 28.68 -27.86 -37.90
N LEU A 29 28.09 -26.82 -37.30
CA LEU A 29 26.84 -26.93 -36.55
C LEU A 29 25.68 -27.22 -37.52
N PRO A 30 24.77 -28.17 -37.20
CA PRO A 30 23.66 -28.51 -38.08
C PRO A 30 22.61 -27.38 -38.12
N SER A 31 22.37 -26.84 -39.31
CA SER A 31 21.42 -25.77 -39.57
C SER A 31 19.97 -26.27 -39.64
N HIS A 32 19.39 -26.66 -38.51
CA HIS A 32 17.96 -26.94 -38.38
C HIS A 32 17.36 -26.43 -37.06
N PHE A 33 17.35 -25.10 -36.90
CA PHE A 33 16.31 -24.44 -36.10
C PHE A 33 15.25 -23.90 -37.04
N GLY A 34 14.18 -24.68 -37.25
CA GLY A 34 12.96 -24.16 -37.86
C GLY A 34 12.40 -23.07 -36.96
N ALA A 35 12.10 -21.90 -37.53
CA ALA A 35 11.46 -20.82 -36.80
C ALA A 35 10.08 -21.29 -36.30
N ARG A 36 9.98 -21.57 -34.98
CA ARG A 36 8.66 -21.66 -34.35
C ARG A 36 8.03 -20.28 -34.43
N PRO A 37 6.80 -20.13 -34.94
CA PRO A 37 6.14 -18.84 -34.90
C PRO A 37 6.02 -18.40 -33.45
N PHE A 38 6.31 -17.12 -33.18
CA PHE A 38 5.97 -16.52 -31.90
C PHE A 38 4.49 -16.75 -31.66
N SER A 39 4.15 -17.51 -30.62
CA SER A 39 2.78 -17.63 -30.15
C SER A 39 2.31 -16.22 -29.79
N SER A 40 1.31 -15.72 -30.51
CA SER A 40 0.66 -14.45 -30.21
C SER A 40 0.28 -14.44 -28.73
N PHE A 41 0.81 -13.47 -27.97
CA PHE A 41 0.28 -13.18 -26.65
C PHE A 41 -1.24 -13.04 -26.77
N PRO A 42 -2.04 -13.64 -25.86
CA PRO A 42 -3.47 -13.40 -25.86
C PRO A 42 -3.68 -11.91 -25.62
N SER A 43 -4.19 -11.20 -26.63
CA SER A 43 -4.59 -9.82 -26.49
C SER A 43 -5.70 -9.76 -25.45
N ARG A 44 -5.36 -9.31 -24.23
CA ARG A 44 -6.39 -8.91 -23.27
C ARG A 44 -7.27 -7.88 -23.97
N GLN A 45 -8.56 -8.18 -24.06
CA GLN A 45 -9.57 -7.26 -24.54
C GLN A 45 -9.35 -5.89 -23.85
N PRO A 46 -9.41 -4.77 -24.58
CA PRO A 46 -9.29 -3.46 -23.95
C PRO A 46 -10.40 -3.34 -22.90
N PHE A 47 -10.01 -3.00 -21.66
CA PHE A 47 -10.97 -2.79 -20.58
C PHE A 47 -12.05 -1.81 -21.03
N PRO A 48 -13.36 -2.09 -20.83
CA PRO A 48 -14.40 -1.13 -21.15
C PRO A 48 -14.25 0.10 -20.23
N LEU A 49 -13.75 1.21 -20.79
CA LEU A 49 -13.53 2.44 -20.05
C LEU A 49 -14.87 3.07 -19.63
N CYS A 50 -15.29 2.81 -18.38
CA CYS A 50 -16.26 3.65 -17.68
C CYS A 50 -16.01 3.68 -16.16
N PHE A 51 -14.77 4.00 -15.76
CA PHE A 51 -14.46 4.32 -14.36
C PHE A 51 -14.98 5.72 -14.01
N LYS A 52 -16.26 5.81 -13.65
CA LYS A 52 -16.80 7.02 -13.00
C LYS A 52 -16.33 7.05 -11.55
N ALA A 53 -15.33 7.88 -11.26
CA ALA A 53 -15.05 8.32 -9.91
C ALA A 53 -16.26 9.10 -9.41
N PHE A 54 -16.91 8.64 -8.33
CA PHE A 54 -17.91 9.47 -7.66
C PHE A 54 -17.18 10.37 -6.66
N SER A 55 -17.19 11.68 -6.92
CA SER A 55 -16.80 12.68 -5.93
C SER A 55 -18.04 13.02 -5.12
N ALA A 56 -18.03 12.75 -3.82
CA ALA A 56 -19.09 13.21 -2.94
C ALA A 56 -19.07 14.74 -2.93
N GLN A 57 -20.17 15.38 -3.33
CA GLN A 57 -20.48 16.70 -2.80
C GLN A 57 -20.83 16.50 -1.32
N ALA A 58 -20.38 17.42 -0.45
CA ALA A 58 -20.58 17.31 0.98
C ALA A 58 -22.08 17.34 1.34
N SER A 59 -22.71 16.17 1.39
CA SER A 59 -24.08 16.01 1.86
C SER A 59 -24.10 16.12 3.37
N SER A 60 -24.20 17.36 3.87
CA SER A 60 -24.45 17.66 5.28
C SER A 60 -25.89 17.35 5.72
N ALA A 61 -26.72 16.81 4.82
CA ALA A 61 -28.03 16.29 5.18
C ALA A 61 -27.84 15.02 6.05
N PRO A 62 -28.28 15.00 7.32
CA PRO A 62 -28.35 13.75 8.07
C PRO A 62 -29.27 12.78 7.34
N LEU A 63 -29.02 11.47 7.51
CA LEU A 63 -29.89 10.40 7.02
C LEU A 63 -31.27 10.52 7.71
N LYS A 64 -32.16 11.33 7.14
CA LYS A 64 -33.53 11.52 7.63
C LYS A 64 -34.32 10.25 7.34
N GLY A 65 -34.51 9.44 8.37
CA GLY A 65 -34.99 8.08 8.24
C GLY A 65 -36.47 7.93 7.88
N ASP A 66 -36.73 6.92 7.08
CA ASP A 66 -38.00 6.22 6.87
C ASP A 66 -37.96 4.83 7.55
N GLY A 67 -37.79 4.82 8.87
CA GLY A 67 -38.17 3.65 9.69
C GLY A 67 -37.19 2.48 9.80
N SER A 68 -36.16 2.35 8.94
CA SER A 68 -35.08 1.36 9.17
C SER A 68 -33.71 1.81 8.63
N SER A 69 -32.95 2.54 9.44
CA SER A 69 -31.51 2.75 9.19
C SER A 69 -30.76 1.42 9.34
N ILE A 70 -29.98 1.04 8.34
CA ILE A 70 -29.10 -0.15 8.34
C ILE A 70 -28.20 -0.09 9.58
N ARG A 71 -28.17 -1.16 10.37
CA ARG A 71 -27.29 -1.29 11.55
C ARG A 71 -25.88 -1.61 11.07
N VAL A 72 -24.90 -0.84 11.54
CA VAL A 72 -23.53 -0.90 11.04
C VAL A 72 -22.59 -1.55 12.05
N GLY A 73 -21.99 -2.67 11.67
CA GLY A 73 -20.89 -3.29 12.41
C GLY A 73 -19.56 -2.65 12.04
N PHE A 74 -18.64 -2.52 13.00
CA PHE A 74 -17.26 -2.08 12.72
C PHE A 74 -16.23 -2.87 13.54
N LEU A 75 -15.37 -3.61 12.84
CA LEU A 75 -14.34 -4.49 13.40
C LEU A 75 -12.95 -3.83 13.28
N GLY A 76 -12.26 -3.63 14.40
CA GLY A 76 -10.88 -3.14 14.44
C GLY A 76 -10.77 -1.65 14.77
N MET A 77 -10.54 -1.33 16.04
CA MET A 77 -10.37 0.04 16.55
C MET A 77 -8.89 0.45 16.53
N GLY A 78 -8.34 0.53 15.32
CA GLY A 78 -6.96 0.98 15.06
C GLY A 78 -6.86 2.47 14.72
N ILE A 79 -5.67 2.90 14.27
CA ILE A 79 -5.40 4.28 13.83
C ILE A 79 -6.42 4.77 12.77
N MET A 80 -6.87 3.86 11.89
CA MET A 80 -7.84 4.16 10.84
C MET A 80 -9.28 3.83 11.26
N GLY A 81 -9.52 2.64 11.83
CA GLY A 81 -10.87 2.19 12.15
C GLY A 81 -11.59 3.01 13.22
N SER A 82 -10.86 3.52 14.24
CA SER A 82 -11.45 4.37 15.28
C SER A 82 -12.07 5.67 14.73
N PRO A 83 -11.34 6.53 13.98
CA PRO A 83 -11.95 7.74 13.39
C PRO A 83 -13.01 7.43 12.32
N MET A 84 -12.85 6.35 11.55
CA MET A 84 -13.86 5.91 10.57
C MET A 84 -15.21 5.59 11.24
N ALA A 85 -15.19 4.72 12.27
CA ALA A 85 -16.38 4.41 13.06
C ALA A 85 -16.92 5.64 13.82
N GLN A 86 -16.03 6.53 14.31
CA GLN A 86 -16.45 7.78 14.95
C GLN A 86 -17.25 8.69 14.00
N ASN A 87 -16.89 8.75 12.73
CA ASN A 87 -17.60 9.59 11.76
C ASN A 87 -18.98 9.03 11.40
N LEU A 88 -19.14 7.70 11.36
CA LEU A 88 -20.46 7.06 11.25
C LEU A 88 -21.35 7.38 12.46
N ILE A 89 -20.81 7.32 13.69
CA ILE A 89 -21.54 7.67 14.92
C ILE A 89 -21.97 9.15 14.90
N LYS A 90 -21.07 10.07 14.53
CA LYS A 90 -21.37 11.51 14.40
C LYS A 90 -22.44 11.80 13.33
N ALA A 91 -22.55 10.97 12.30
CA ALA A 91 -23.58 11.07 11.27
C ALA A 91 -24.96 10.50 11.71
N GLY A 92 -25.05 9.93 12.92
CA GLY A 92 -26.27 9.36 13.49
C GLY A 92 -26.53 7.90 13.11
N CYS A 93 -25.54 7.16 12.62
CA CYS A 93 -25.68 5.73 12.35
C CYS A 93 -25.70 4.92 13.65
N ASP A 94 -26.50 3.85 13.70
CA ASP A 94 -26.41 2.84 14.77
C ASP A 94 -25.18 1.96 14.52
N VAL A 95 -24.13 2.15 15.33
CA VAL A 95 -22.83 1.49 15.15
C VAL A 95 -22.55 0.52 16.30
N THR A 96 -22.33 -0.75 15.97
CA THR A 96 -21.82 -1.77 16.89
C THR A 96 -20.34 -2.03 16.63
N VAL A 97 -19.48 -1.83 17.63
CA VAL A 97 -18.02 -1.98 17.50
C VAL A 97 -17.47 -3.23 18.17
N TRP A 98 -16.40 -3.77 17.59
CA TRP A 98 -15.53 -4.76 18.22
C TRP A 98 -14.06 -4.44 18.00
N ASN A 99 -13.22 -4.80 18.96
CA ASN A 99 -11.77 -4.85 18.82
C ASN A 99 -11.18 -5.90 19.75
N ARG A 100 -10.15 -6.62 19.28
CA ARG A 100 -9.41 -7.64 20.06
C ARG A 100 -8.98 -7.15 21.46
N THR A 101 -8.59 -5.88 21.56
CA THR A 101 -8.38 -5.18 22.84
C THR A 101 -9.60 -4.32 23.15
N LYS A 102 -10.48 -4.76 24.08
CA LYS A 102 -11.74 -4.06 24.37
C LYS A 102 -11.55 -2.56 24.64
N SER A 103 -10.52 -2.17 25.39
CA SER A 103 -10.34 -0.76 25.82
C SER A 103 -10.19 0.25 24.68
N LYS A 104 -9.89 -0.20 23.44
CA LYS A 104 -9.92 0.67 22.25
C LYS A 104 -11.34 1.01 21.76
N CYS A 105 -12.36 0.28 22.20
CA CYS A 105 -13.76 0.58 21.92
C CYS A 105 -14.34 1.60 22.90
N ASP A 106 -13.80 1.72 24.11
CA ASP A 106 -14.38 2.54 25.19
C ASP A 106 -14.63 4.01 24.79
N PRO A 107 -13.74 4.71 24.03
CA PRO A 107 -14.02 6.06 23.55
C PRO A 107 -15.20 6.16 22.57
N LEU A 108 -15.49 5.10 21.80
CA LEU A 108 -16.61 5.05 20.86
C LEU A 108 -17.91 4.65 21.58
N ILE A 109 -17.83 3.78 22.58
CA ILE A 109 -18.95 3.46 23.48
C ILE A 109 -19.41 4.73 24.20
N SER A 110 -18.49 5.57 24.67
CA SER A 110 -18.79 6.89 25.24
C SER A 110 -19.45 7.88 24.26
N LEU A 111 -19.39 7.62 22.95
CA LEU A 111 -20.06 8.40 21.90
C LEU A 111 -21.39 7.77 21.43
N GLY A 112 -21.81 6.64 22.03
CA GLY A 112 -23.06 5.97 21.71
C GLY A 112 -22.93 4.65 20.93
N ALA A 113 -21.71 4.17 20.65
CA ALA A 113 -21.53 2.88 19.99
C ALA A 113 -21.96 1.71 20.90
N GLN A 114 -22.65 0.74 20.32
CA GLN A 114 -22.88 -0.55 20.98
C GLN A 114 -21.58 -1.39 20.95
N TYR A 115 -21.43 -2.34 21.87
CA TYR A 115 -20.28 -3.24 21.92
C TYR A 115 -20.72 -4.69 21.93
N LYS A 116 -19.99 -5.53 21.18
CA LYS A 116 -20.07 -7.00 21.25
C LYS A 116 -18.69 -7.59 21.50
N PRO A 117 -18.57 -8.75 22.18
CA PRO A 117 -17.27 -9.33 22.53
C PRO A 117 -16.61 -10.14 21.41
N SER A 118 -17.32 -10.48 20.33
CA SER A 118 -16.80 -11.23 19.17
C SER A 118 -17.17 -10.59 17.81
N PRO A 119 -16.37 -10.81 16.74
CA PRO A 119 -16.74 -10.46 15.37
C PRO A 119 -18.04 -11.12 14.90
N GLU A 120 -18.24 -12.39 15.25
CA GLU A 120 -19.46 -13.18 15.07
C GLU A 120 -20.71 -12.43 15.58
N GLU A 121 -20.69 -11.94 16.83
CA GLU A 121 -21.84 -11.24 17.41
C GLU A 121 -22.08 -9.84 16.84
N VAL A 122 -21.04 -9.15 16.34
CA VAL A 122 -21.23 -7.91 15.57
C VAL A 122 -21.95 -8.22 14.26
N ALA A 123 -21.44 -9.20 13.51
CA ALA A 123 -22.02 -9.60 12.23
C ALA A 123 -23.46 -10.09 12.37
N ALA A 124 -23.78 -10.82 13.45
CA ALA A 124 -25.14 -11.24 13.76
C ALA A 124 -26.07 -10.06 14.09
N ALA A 125 -25.60 -9.06 14.83
CA ALA A 125 -26.39 -7.89 15.24
C ALA A 125 -26.60 -6.85 14.14
N CYS A 126 -25.72 -6.80 13.14
CA CYS A 126 -25.69 -5.74 12.11
C CYS A 126 -26.14 -6.23 10.73
N ASP A 127 -26.55 -5.28 9.89
CA ASP A 127 -26.98 -5.55 8.51
C ASP A 127 -25.79 -5.44 7.54
N VAL A 128 -24.87 -4.51 7.81
CA VAL A 128 -23.58 -4.38 7.11
C VAL A 128 -22.46 -4.30 8.15
N THR A 129 -21.37 -5.04 7.97
CA THR A 129 -20.21 -5.02 8.86
C THR A 129 -18.95 -4.59 8.11
N PHE A 130 -18.34 -3.49 8.53
CA PHE A 130 -17.02 -3.02 8.07
C PHE A 130 -15.89 -3.65 8.89
N ALA A 131 -14.73 -3.86 8.27
CA ALA A 131 -13.56 -4.41 8.95
C ALA A 131 -12.27 -3.69 8.54
N MET A 132 -11.52 -3.16 9.51
CA MET A 132 -10.27 -2.42 9.31
C MET A 132 -9.11 -3.01 10.13
N LEU A 133 -8.47 -4.04 9.57
CA LEU A 133 -7.41 -4.83 10.20
C LEU A 133 -6.00 -4.44 9.70
N ALA A 134 -4.99 -4.91 10.42
CA ALA A 134 -3.59 -4.54 10.24
C ALA A 134 -2.91 -5.18 9.00
N ASP A 135 -3.27 -6.44 8.74
CA ASP A 135 -2.57 -7.35 7.84
C ASP A 135 -3.50 -8.49 7.38
N PRO A 136 -3.14 -9.23 6.31
CA PRO A 136 -3.89 -10.39 5.82
C PRO A 136 -4.24 -11.43 6.89
N GLU A 137 -3.29 -11.73 7.78
CA GLU A 137 -3.46 -12.72 8.84
C GLU A 137 -4.57 -12.30 9.81
N SER A 138 -4.58 -11.04 10.25
CA SER A 138 -5.65 -10.49 11.09
C SER A 138 -6.99 -10.39 10.38
N ALA A 139 -7.02 -10.07 9.08
CA ALA A 139 -8.25 -9.99 8.30
C ALA A 139 -8.91 -11.38 8.16
N LEU A 140 -8.12 -12.41 7.85
CA LEU A 140 -8.56 -13.80 7.78
C LEU A 140 -9.06 -14.33 9.13
N GLU A 141 -8.33 -14.06 10.22
CA GLU A 141 -8.75 -14.46 11.58
C GLU A 141 -10.11 -13.83 11.95
N VAL A 142 -10.27 -12.53 11.70
CA VAL A 142 -11.48 -11.77 12.07
C VAL A 142 -12.68 -12.09 11.18
N ALA A 143 -12.46 -12.39 9.89
CA ALA A 143 -13.54 -12.76 8.98
C ALA A 143 -13.94 -14.24 9.08
N CYS A 144 -12.96 -15.15 9.13
CA CYS A 144 -13.13 -16.58 8.86
C CYS A 144 -12.70 -17.50 10.02
N GLY A 145 -12.18 -16.95 11.13
CA GLY A 145 -11.81 -17.73 12.31
C GLY A 145 -13.02 -18.33 13.05
N LYS A 146 -12.76 -19.10 14.11
CA LYS A 146 -13.79 -19.82 14.88
C LYS A 146 -14.96 -18.94 15.35
N HIS A 147 -14.67 -17.69 15.74
CA HIS A 147 -15.63 -16.66 16.14
C HIS A 147 -15.57 -15.45 15.19
N GLY A 148 -15.21 -15.71 13.94
CA GLY A 148 -15.09 -14.71 12.88
C GLY A 148 -16.46 -14.21 12.42
N ALA A 149 -16.47 -13.10 11.70
CA ALA A 149 -17.69 -12.46 11.22
C ALA A 149 -18.58 -13.41 10.41
N ALA A 150 -18.00 -14.32 9.61
CA ALA A 150 -18.74 -15.30 8.83
C ALA A 150 -19.70 -16.16 9.66
N SER A 151 -19.37 -16.51 10.91
CA SER A 151 -20.26 -17.27 11.80
C SER A 151 -21.56 -16.52 12.17
N GLY A 152 -21.57 -15.19 12.04
CA GLY A 152 -22.75 -14.34 12.28
C GLY A 152 -23.38 -13.76 11.00
N LEU A 153 -22.86 -14.08 9.81
CA LEU A 153 -23.41 -13.66 8.53
C LEU A 153 -24.51 -14.61 8.04
N GLY A 154 -25.25 -14.17 7.02
CA GLY A 154 -26.45 -14.83 6.53
C GLY A 154 -27.08 -14.07 5.34
N PRO A 155 -28.17 -14.58 4.74
CA PRO A 155 -28.91 -13.92 3.68
C PRO A 155 -29.23 -12.45 3.99
N GLY A 156 -28.98 -11.57 3.01
CA GLY A 156 -29.26 -10.13 3.11
C GLY A 156 -28.26 -9.31 3.92
N LYS A 157 -27.26 -9.94 4.58
CA LYS A 157 -26.17 -9.22 5.26
C LYS A 157 -25.02 -8.91 4.32
N GLY A 158 -24.24 -7.88 4.65
CA GLY A 158 -23.02 -7.48 3.93
C GLY A 158 -21.77 -7.46 4.80
N TYR A 159 -20.63 -7.89 4.25
CA TYR A 159 -19.30 -7.70 4.83
C TYR A 159 -18.44 -6.82 3.92
N VAL A 160 -17.87 -5.76 4.48
CA VAL A 160 -17.05 -4.78 3.75
C VAL A 160 -15.65 -4.72 4.35
N ASP A 161 -14.68 -5.35 3.69
CA ASP A 161 -13.30 -5.32 4.15
C ASP A 161 -12.59 -4.06 3.63
N VAL A 162 -12.31 -3.11 4.54
CA VAL A 162 -11.58 -1.86 4.23
C VAL A 162 -10.07 -1.98 4.55
N SER A 163 -9.63 -3.17 5.02
CA SER A 163 -8.23 -3.49 5.30
C SER A 163 -7.38 -3.45 4.03
N THR A 164 -6.07 -3.22 4.20
CA THR A 164 -5.11 -3.39 3.09
C THR A 164 -4.51 -4.79 3.13
N VAL A 165 -5.02 -5.66 2.25
CA VAL A 165 -4.60 -7.05 2.06
C VAL A 165 -4.18 -7.30 0.61
N ASP A 166 -3.69 -8.49 0.30
CA ASP A 166 -3.51 -8.96 -1.07
C ASP A 166 -4.82 -9.50 -1.68
N GLY A 167 -4.82 -9.66 -3.00
CA GLY A 167 -6.00 -10.08 -3.74
C GLY A 167 -6.44 -11.52 -3.48
N ASP A 168 -5.55 -12.42 -3.04
CA ASP A 168 -5.90 -13.82 -2.79
C ASP A 168 -6.51 -14.00 -1.41
N THR A 169 -6.00 -13.28 -0.41
CA THR A 169 -6.65 -13.10 0.90
C THR A 169 -8.07 -12.56 0.73
N SER A 170 -8.27 -11.51 -0.07
CA SER A 170 -9.59 -10.93 -0.31
C SER A 170 -10.56 -11.92 -0.99
N LYS A 171 -10.10 -12.66 -2.01
CA LYS A 171 -10.89 -13.73 -2.66
C LYS A 171 -11.27 -14.85 -1.68
N LEU A 172 -10.37 -15.23 -0.76
CA LEU A 172 -10.61 -16.24 0.26
C LEU A 172 -11.72 -15.77 1.21
N ILE A 173 -11.61 -14.55 1.75
CA ILE A 173 -12.65 -13.96 2.62
C ILE A 173 -14.00 -13.89 1.87
N ASN A 174 -14.00 -13.40 0.62
CA ASN A 174 -15.18 -13.40 -0.25
C ASN A 174 -15.82 -14.79 -0.39
N GLY A 175 -15.02 -15.85 -0.55
CA GLY A 175 -15.51 -17.22 -0.64
C GLY A 175 -16.22 -17.68 0.63
N HIS A 176 -15.63 -17.41 1.80
CA HIS A 176 -16.23 -17.74 3.10
C HIS A 176 -17.50 -16.92 3.38
N VAL A 177 -17.49 -15.62 3.06
CA VAL A 177 -18.67 -14.76 3.22
C VAL A 177 -19.81 -15.23 2.32
N LYS A 178 -19.55 -15.49 1.03
CA LYS A 178 -20.59 -15.96 0.10
C LYS A 178 -21.12 -17.36 0.41
N ALA A 179 -20.36 -18.21 1.09
CA ALA A 179 -20.84 -19.49 1.60
C ALA A 179 -21.94 -19.35 2.68
N THR A 180 -22.12 -18.15 3.25
CA THR A 180 -23.21 -17.81 4.19
C THR A 180 -24.39 -17.11 3.51
N GLU A 181 -24.41 -17.03 2.17
CA GLU A 181 -25.38 -16.27 1.37
C GLU A 181 -25.35 -14.74 1.62
N ALA A 182 -24.35 -14.24 2.35
CA ALA A 182 -24.06 -12.82 2.52
C ALA A 182 -23.26 -12.24 1.34
N SER A 183 -23.39 -10.93 1.14
CA SER A 183 -22.62 -10.18 0.12
C SER A 183 -21.26 -9.74 0.65
N PHE A 184 -20.26 -9.69 -0.24
CA PHE A 184 -18.89 -9.24 0.07
C PHE A 184 -18.46 -8.08 -0.82
N LEU A 185 -17.81 -7.09 -0.22
CA LEU A 185 -17.15 -5.99 -0.91
C LEU A 185 -15.76 -5.77 -0.30
N GLU A 186 -14.70 -5.74 -1.11
CA GLU A 186 -13.45 -5.12 -0.67
C GLU A 186 -13.53 -3.61 -0.94
N ALA A 187 -13.03 -2.81 -0.02
CA ALA A 187 -13.02 -1.35 -0.09
C ALA A 187 -11.77 -0.73 0.56
N PRO A 188 -10.54 -1.20 0.26
CA PRO A 188 -9.32 -0.62 0.82
C PRO A 188 -9.22 0.90 0.56
N VAL A 189 -8.69 1.61 1.55
CA VAL A 189 -8.67 3.09 1.56
C VAL A 189 -7.32 3.69 1.22
N SER A 190 -7.31 4.79 0.46
CA SER A 190 -6.19 5.72 0.36
C SER A 190 -6.46 6.97 1.19
N GLY A 191 -5.40 7.47 1.84
CA GLY A 191 -5.49 8.39 2.98
C GLY A 191 -4.87 7.78 4.25
N SER A 192 -4.55 8.64 5.20
CA SER A 192 -3.92 8.29 6.49
C SER A 192 -4.82 8.77 7.64
N LYS A 193 -4.32 8.79 8.88
CA LYS A 193 -5.05 9.17 10.10
C LYS A 193 -5.89 10.45 9.94
N LYS A 194 -5.30 11.54 9.45
CA LYS A 194 -5.99 12.84 9.30
C LYS A 194 -7.14 12.78 8.26
N PRO A 195 -6.94 12.27 7.03
CA PRO A 195 -8.06 11.97 6.13
C PRO A 195 -9.13 11.03 6.69
N ALA A 196 -8.80 10.08 7.58
CA ALA A 196 -9.79 9.24 8.25
C ALA A 196 -10.61 10.02 9.29
N GLU A 197 -9.96 10.89 10.08
CA GLU A 197 -10.61 11.82 11.03
C GLU A 197 -11.56 12.78 10.32
N ASP A 198 -11.18 13.28 9.14
CA ASP A 198 -11.92 14.32 8.41
C ASP A 198 -13.01 13.78 7.45
N GLY A 199 -13.16 12.46 7.31
CA GLY A 199 -14.07 11.87 6.31
C GLY A 199 -13.62 12.14 4.87
N GLN A 200 -12.30 12.15 4.62
CA GLN A 200 -11.65 12.53 3.35
C GLN A 200 -10.85 11.39 2.71
N LEU A 201 -11.13 10.14 3.11
CA LEU A 201 -10.58 8.93 2.49
C LEU A 201 -11.03 8.77 1.03
N ILE A 202 -10.28 7.97 0.28
CA ILE A 202 -10.60 7.53 -1.07
C ILE A 202 -10.77 6.01 -1.03
N PHE A 203 -11.97 5.50 -1.32
CA PHE A 203 -12.25 4.07 -1.32
C PHE A 203 -11.99 3.44 -2.70
N LEU A 204 -11.27 2.32 -2.70
CA LEU A 204 -10.91 1.55 -3.90
C LEU A 204 -11.72 0.24 -3.89
N THR A 205 -13.00 0.32 -4.27
CA THR A 205 -13.98 -0.76 -4.03
C THR A 205 -14.02 -1.79 -5.16
N ALA A 206 -14.24 -3.06 -4.84
CA ALA A 206 -14.51 -4.12 -5.80
C ALA A 206 -15.29 -5.27 -5.15
N GLY A 207 -16.03 -6.06 -5.94
CA GLY A 207 -16.82 -7.20 -5.46
C GLY A 207 -18.31 -7.06 -5.78
N ASP A 208 -19.17 -7.14 -4.76
CA ASP A 208 -20.62 -7.11 -4.96
C ASP A 208 -21.13 -5.69 -5.30
N LYS A 209 -21.75 -5.55 -6.48
CA LYS A 209 -22.24 -4.27 -6.97
C LYS A 209 -23.45 -3.74 -6.19
N SER A 210 -24.35 -4.63 -5.75
CA SER A 210 -25.54 -4.29 -4.96
C SER A 210 -25.13 -3.82 -3.57
N LEU A 211 -24.17 -4.51 -2.95
CA LEU A 211 -23.60 -4.08 -1.68
C LEU A 211 -22.88 -2.73 -1.82
N TYR A 212 -22.09 -2.51 -2.88
CA TYR A 212 -21.46 -1.20 -3.15
C TYR A 212 -22.46 -0.04 -3.21
N GLU A 213 -23.66 -0.27 -3.78
CA GLU A 213 -24.72 0.72 -3.86
C GLU A 213 -25.45 0.89 -2.53
N THR A 214 -25.63 -0.19 -1.77
CA THR A 214 -26.23 -0.17 -0.43
C THR A 214 -25.33 0.54 0.59
N VAL A 215 -24.01 0.30 0.57
CA VAL A 215 -23.06 0.91 1.51
C VAL A 215 -22.58 2.30 1.10
N ALA A 216 -22.99 2.76 -0.08
CA ALA A 216 -22.64 4.05 -0.65
C ALA A 216 -22.70 5.23 0.35
N PRO A 217 -23.79 5.44 1.12
CA PRO A 217 -23.88 6.60 2.01
C PRO A 217 -22.88 6.53 3.17
N TYR A 218 -22.56 5.33 3.65
CA TYR A 218 -21.62 5.09 4.74
C TYR A 218 -20.17 5.28 4.29
N LEU A 219 -19.85 4.90 3.05
CA LEU A 219 -18.56 5.23 2.43
C LEU A 219 -18.42 6.75 2.23
N ASP A 220 -19.48 7.42 1.78
CA ASP A 220 -19.48 8.88 1.53
C ASP A 220 -19.46 9.72 2.85
N ILE A 221 -19.78 9.13 4.01
CA ILE A 221 -19.53 9.73 5.35
C ILE A 221 -18.05 9.62 5.74
N MET A 222 -17.39 8.51 5.39
CA MET A 222 -16.00 8.22 5.77
C MET A 222 -14.98 8.74 4.74
N GLY A 223 -15.41 9.15 3.55
CA GLY A 223 -14.53 9.51 2.45
C GLY A 223 -15.14 10.47 1.45
N LYS A 224 -14.26 11.17 0.73
CA LYS A 224 -14.62 12.17 -0.29
C LYS A 224 -14.88 11.58 -1.67
N SER A 225 -14.38 10.36 -1.92
CA SER A 225 -14.60 9.68 -3.19
C SER A 225 -14.48 8.17 -3.08
N ARG A 226 -15.13 7.48 -4.02
CA ARG A 226 -15.08 6.03 -4.17
C ARG A 226 -15.03 5.64 -5.65
N PHE A 227 -14.22 4.62 -5.93
CA PHE A 227 -14.03 4.03 -7.25
C PHE A 227 -14.54 2.59 -7.21
N TYR A 228 -15.35 2.20 -8.19
CA TYR A 228 -15.76 0.80 -8.36
C TYR A 228 -14.87 0.14 -9.42
N LEU A 229 -14.11 -0.88 -9.01
CA LEU A 229 -12.99 -1.47 -9.75
C LEU A 229 -13.32 -2.87 -10.31
N GLY A 230 -14.59 -3.27 -10.30
CA GLY A 230 -15.04 -4.55 -10.84
C GLY A 230 -14.94 -5.68 -9.81
N ASP A 231 -14.27 -6.78 -10.18
CA ASP A 231 -14.23 -8.02 -9.42
C ASP A 231 -13.27 -7.99 -8.21
N VAL A 232 -13.54 -8.86 -7.23
CA VAL A 232 -12.74 -9.01 -6.00
C VAL A 232 -11.27 -9.28 -6.32
N GLY A 233 -10.39 -8.50 -5.69
CA GLY A 233 -8.95 -8.49 -5.89
C GLY A 233 -8.46 -7.25 -6.65
N ASN A 234 -9.32 -6.57 -7.42
CA ASN A 234 -8.93 -5.37 -8.18
C ASN A 234 -8.72 -4.14 -7.28
N GLY A 235 -9.52 -3.99 -6.21
CA GLY A 235 -9.34 -2.97 -5.18
C GLY A 235 -8.09 -3.21 -4.35
N ALA A 236 -7.86 -4.45 -3.92
CA ALA A 236 -6.63 -4.87 -3.26
C ALA A 236 -5.39 -4.58 -4.14
N ALA A 237 -5.40 -5.00 -5.41
CA ALA A 237 -4.31 -4.76 -6.35
C ALA A 237 -4.05 -3.25 -6.58
N MET A 238 -5.10 -2.45 -6.80
CA MET A 238 -4.98 -0.99 -6.94
C MET A 238 -4.36 -0.36 -5.70
N LYS A 239 -4.80 -0.76 -4.49
CA LYS A 239 -4.26 -0.27 -3.23
C LYS A 239 -2.77 -0.60 -3.07
N LEU A 240 -2.36 -1.83 -3.40
CA LEU A 240 -0.97 -2.24 -3.32
C LEU A 240 -0.08 -1.47 -4.31
N VAL A 241 -0.54 -1.23 -5.54
CA VAL A 241 0.17 -0.38 -6.52
C VAL A 241 0.35 1.05 -5.99
N VAL A 242 -0.72 1.67 -5.45
CA VAL A 242 -0.65 3.01 -4.87
C VAL A 242 0.33 3.08 -3.69
N ASN A 243 0.28 2.11 -2.76
CA ASN A 243 1.17 2.10 -1.59
C ASN A 243 2.61 1.67 -1.93
N MET A 244 2.83 0.94 -3.03
CA MET A 244 4.16 0.67 -3.58
C MET A 244 4.82 1.95 -4.09
N ILE A 245 4.08 2.76 -4.86
CA ILE A 245 4.53 4.07 -5.35
C ILE A 245 4.85 4.99 -4.16
N MET A 246 3.92 5.11 -3.20
CA MET A 246 4.09 5.94 -2.00
C MET A 246 5.31 5.55 -1.16
N GLY A 247 5.50 4.24 -0.91
CA GLY A 247 6.64 3.73 -0.14
C GLY A 247 7.98 4.02 -0.82
N SER A 248 8.03 3.84 -2.15
CA SER A 248 9.22 4.12 -2.98
C SER A 248 9.54 5.62 -3.03
N MET A 249 8.53 6.47 -3.25
CA MET A 249 8.67 7.93 -3.23
C MET A 249 9.26 8.45 -1.90
N MET A 250 8.79 7.91 -0.76
CA MET A 250 9.31 8.30 0.56
C MET A 250 10.78 7.86 0.76
N ALA A 251 11.18 6.70 0.24
CA ALA A 251 12.57 6.26 0.27
C ALA A 251 13.48 7.20 -0.56
N THR A 252 13.12 7.48 -1.82
CA THR A 252 13.89 8.41 -2.68
C THR A 252 13.92 9.84 -2.13
N PHE A 253 12.84 10.32 -1.52
CA PHE A 253 12.82 11.62 -0.84
C PHE A 253 13.76 11.66 0.38
N SER A 254 13.89 10.54 1.09
CA SER A 254 14.85 10.39 2.20
C SER A 254 16.30 10.44 1.71
N GLU A 255 16.61 9.78 0.59
CA GLU A 255 17.92 9.89 -0.07
C GLU A 255 18.24 11.33 -0.48
N GLY A 256 17.26 12.03 -1.08
CA GLY A 256 17.40 13.42 -1.50
C GLY A 256 17.67 14.38 -0.35
N LEU A 257 16.96 14.24 0.77
CA LEU A 257 17.19 15.03 1.99
C LEU A 257 18.61 14.84 2.54
N LEU A 258 19.05 13.59 2.69
CA LEU A 258 20.38 13.26 3.25
C LEU A 258 21.52 13.66 2.30
N LEU A 259 21.34 13.52 0.98
CA LEU A 259 22.31 13.98 -0.01
C LEU A 259 22.39 15.52 -0.01
N GLY A 260 21.25 16.22 0.07
CA GLY A 260 21.20 17.67 0.16
C GLY A 260 21.96 18.21 1.36
N GLU A 261 21.71 17.64 2.54
CA GLU A 261 22.46 17.94 3.77
C GLU A 261 23.97 17.66 3.58
N LYS A 262 24.33 16.52 2.96
CA LYS A 262 25.73 16.12 2.76
C LYS A 262 26.52 17.06 1.82
N VAL A 263 25.84 17.72 0.89
CA VAL A 263 26.45 18.73 0.00
C VAL A 263 26.26 20.18 0.48
N GLY A 264 25.74 20.37 1.70
CA GLY A 264 25.66 21.68 2.36
C GLY A 264 24.40 22.50 2.04
N LEU A 265 23.33 21.87 1.54
CA LEU A 265 22.03 22.53 1.36
C LEU A 265 21.22 22.48 2.67
N ASP A 266 20.45 23.55 2.94
CA ASP A 266 19.42 23.51 3.97
C ASP A 266 18.28 22.56 3.52
N PRO A 267 17.99 21.49 4.27
CA PRO A 267 16.94 20.55 3.89
C PRO A 267 15.54 21.17 3.95
N ASN A 268 15.32 22.26 4.70
CA ASN A 268 14.04 22.99 4.68
C ASN A 268 13.83 23.68 3.32
N VAL A 269 14.89 24.30 2.77
CA VAL A 269 14.86 24.89 1.42
C VAL A 269 14.67 23.80 0.35
N LEU A 270 15.23 22.60 0.54
CA LEU A 270 14.97 21.46 -0.34
C LEU A 270 13.46 21.10 -0.35
N VAL A 271 12.82 21.00 0.82
CA VAL A 271 11.37 20.76 0.92
C VAL A 271 10.57 21.85 0.20
N GLU A 272 10.95 23.12 0.37
CA GLU A 272 10.31 24.25 -0.30
C GLU A 272 10.43 24.16 -1.83
N VAL A 273 11.64 23.95 -2.36
CA VAL A 273 11.90 23.79 -3.80
C VAL A 273 11.09 22.62 -4.39
N VAL A 274 11.07 21.47 -3.70
CA VAL A 274 10.25 20.31 -4.10
C VAL A 274 8.75 20.65 -4.13
N SER A 275 8.27 21.45 -3.16
CA SER A 275 6.85 21.82 -3.06
C SER A 275 6.36 22.77 -4.17
N GLN A 276 7.26 23.53 -4.79
CA GLN A 276 6.96 24.45 -5.90
C GLN A 276 7.15 23.81 -7.28
N GLY A 277 7.92 22.72 -7.36
CA GLY A 277 8.28 22.05 -8.62
C GLY A 277 7.25 21.03 -9.14
N ALA A 278 7.52 20.48 -10.33
CA ALA A 278 6.67 19.48 -10.99
C ALA A 278 6.53 18.14 -10.23
N ILE A 279 7.39 17.90 -9.23
CA ILE A 279 7.33 16.72 -8.35
C ILE A 279 6.62 17.00 -7.01
N SER A 280 5.95 18.16 -6.88
CA SER A 280 5.23 18.54 -5.67
C SER A 280 4.15 17.51 -5.32
N ALA A 281 4.22 17.01 -4.08
CA ALA A 281 3.25 16.10 -3.50
C ALA A 281 3.00 16.51 -2.05
N PRO A 282 1.74 16.58 -1.57
CA PRO A 282 1.43 16.97 -0.19
C PRO A 282 2.17 16.13 0.87
N MET A 283 2.48 14.88 0.55
CA MET A 283 3.29 13.98 1.39
C MET A 283 4.65 14.58 1.75
N TYR A 284 5.37 15.20 0.80
CA TYR A 284 6.71 15.74 1.04
C TYR A 284 6.66 16.94 1.98
N SER A 285 5.76 17.90 1.74
CA SER A 285 5.58 19.07 2.61
C SER A 285 5.08 18.70 4.01
N LEU A 286 4.27 17.65 4.14
CA LEU A 286 3.77 17.17 5.44
C LEU A 286 4.82 16.38 6.24
N LYS A 287 5.68 15.60 5.57
CA LYS A 287 6.62 14.68 6.24
C LYS A 287 8.03 15.26 6.39
N GLY A 288 8.50 16.02 5.40
CA GLY A 288 9.85 16.62 5.38
C GLY A 288 10.23 17.35 6.66
N PRO A 289 9.43 18.32 7.16
CA PRO A 289 9.74 19.04 8.40
C PRO A 289 9.86 18.17 9.65
N SER A 290 9.21 16.99 9.65
CA SER A 290 9.29 16.02 10.75
C SER A 290 10.51 15.10 10.59
N MET A 291 10.81 14.69 9.36
CA MET A 291 12.00 13.90 9.02
C MET A 291 13.31 14.66 9.32
N ILE A 292 13.37 15.96 8.99
CA ILE A 292 14.51 16.85 9.29
C ILE A 292 14.74 16.92 10.81
N LYS A 293 13.66 16.99 11.60
CA LYS A 293 13.71 17.03 13.07
C LYS A 293 13.89 15.65 13.71
N SER A 294 14.05 14.58 12.91
CA SER A 294 14.10 13.18 13.35
C SER A 294 12.94 12.78 14.28
N ALA A 295 11.75 13.34 14.01
CA ALA A 295 10.53 13.13 14.80
C ALA A 295 9.48 12.41 13.94
N TYR A 296 8.95 11.29 14.43
CA TYR A 296 8.13 10.39 13.62
C TYR A 296 6.75 10.08 14.23
N PRO A 297 5.91 11.10 14.50
CA PRO A 297 4.57 10.89 15.06
C PRO A 297 3.70 10.09 14.10
N THR A 298 3.27 8.91 14.55
CA THR A 298 2.71 7.87 13.69
C THR A 298 1.33 8.22 13.14
N ALA A 299 1.26 8.53 11.84
CA ALA A 299 0.02 8.62 11.08
C ALA A 299 -0.19 7.37 10.21
N PHE A 300 0.90 6.79 9.67
CA PHE A 300 0.90 5.48 9.03
C PHE A 300 2.12 4.67 9.49
N PRO A 301 1.95 3.59 10.29
CA PRO A 301 3.06 2.82 10.85
C PRO A 301 4.00 2.24 9.80
N LEU A 302 5.30 2.37 10.03
CA LEU A 302 6.36 1.90 9.15
C LEU A 302 6.23 0.39 8.85
N LYS A 303 5.87 -0.42 9.85
CA LYS A 303 5.60 -1.85 9.67
C LYS A 303 4.48 -2.15 8.67
N HIS A 304 3.48 -1.29 8.54
CA HIS A 304 2.37 -1.48 7.59
C HIS A 304 2.76 -1.05 6.18
N GLN A 305 3.53 0.05 6.02
CA GLN A 305 4.13 0.40 4.72
C GLN A 305 5.08 -0.70 4.21
N GLN A 306 5.89 -1.30 5.09
CA GLN A 306 6.76 -2.42 4.74
C GLN A 306 5.93 -3.66 4.34
N LYS A 307 4.86 -3.96 5.08
CA LYS A 307 3.91 -5.03 4.71
C LYS A 307 3.29 -4.77 3.33
N ASP A 308 2.86 -3.55 3.02
CA ASP A 308 2.30 -3.23 1.70
C ASP A 308 3.33 -3.39 0.58
N LEU A 309 4.58 -2.99 0.78
CA LEU A 309 5.65 -3.22 -0.20
C LEU A 309 5.91 -4.72 -0.42
N ARG A 310 5.93 -5.53 0.65
CA ARG A 310 6.03 -6.99 0.56
C ARG A 310 4.88 -7.59 -0.27
N LEU A 311 3.64 -7.16 -0.03
CA LEU A 311 2.48 -7.65 -0.77
C LEU A 311 2.49 -7.18 -2.23
N ALA A 312 2.92 -5.95 -2.50
CA ALA A 312 3.07 -5.42 -3.87
C ALA A 312 4.17 -6.16 -4.66
N LEU A 313 5.27 -6.55 -4.02
CA LEU A 313 6.32 -7.37 -4.63
C LEU A 313 5.81 -8.78 -4.99
N ALA A 314 5.05 -9.42 -4.09
CA ALA A 314 4.42 -10.71 -4.37
C ALA A 314 3.38 -10.62 -5.51
N LEU A 315 2.59 -9.55 -5.56
CA LEU A 315 1.70 -9.24 -6.68
C LEU A 315 2.49 -9.10 -8.00
N ALA A 316 3.59 -8.35 -7.99
CA ALA A 316 4.44 -8.17 -9.16
C ALA A 316 5.07 -9.49 -9.63
N GLU A 317 5.50 -10.37 -8.71
CA GLU A 317 6.01 -11.70 -8.99
C GLU A 317 4.95 -12.60 -9.66
N SER A 318 3.72 -12.60 -9.16
CA SER A 318 2.61 -13.41 -9.72
C SER A 318 2.24 -13.09 -11.18
N VAL A 319 2.65 -11.91 -11.67
CA VAL A 319 2.45 -11.47 -13.06
C VAL A 319 3.76 -11.29 -13.84
N SER A 320 4.88 -11.74 -13.27
CA SER A 320 6.23 -11.63 -13.86
C SER A 320 6.65 -10.20 -14.23
N GLN A 321 6.24 -9.20 -13.43
CA GLN A 321 6.56 -7.78 -13.65
C GLN A 321 7.75 -7.34 -12.79
N PRO A 322 8.92 -6.97 -13.37
CA PRO A 322 10.03 -6.43 -12.61
C PRO A 322 9.66 -5.10 -11.92
N THR A 323 9.98 -4.98 -10.63
CA THR A 323 9.74 -3.78 -9.80
C THR A 323 10.96 -3.43 -8.92
N PRO A 324 12.18 -3.26 -9.50
CA PRO A 324 13.44 -3.17 -8.75
C PRO A 324 13.50 -2.02 -7.75
N ILE A 325 12.87 -0.87 -8.05
CA ILE A 325 12.81 0.28 -7.14
C ILE A 325 12.02 -0.05 -5.86
N ALA A 326 10.88 -0.74 -6.00
CA ALA A 326 10.09 -1.17 -4.86
C ALA A 326 10.80 -2.24 -4.02
N ALA A 327 11.59 -3.10 -4.67
CA ALA A 327 12.41 -4.09 -3.98
C ALA A 327 13.51 -3.42 -3.12
N ALA A 328 14.25 -2.46 -3.68
CA ALA A 328 15.23 -1.67 -2.94
C ALA A 328 14.59 -0.90 -1.76
N ALA A 329 13.47 -0.22 -2.01
CA ALA A 329 12.72 0.47 -0.96
C ALA A 329 12.29 -0.49 0.17
N ASN A 330 11.74 -1.65 -0.15
CA ASN A 330 11.33 -2.65 0.84
C ASN A 330 12.46 -3.09 1.79
N GLU A 331 13.70 -3.22 1.29
CA GLU A 331 14.85 -3.52 2.14
C GLU A 331 15.21 -2.35 3.07
N LEU A 332 15.13 -1.10 2.62
CA LEU A 332 15.29 0.07 3.50
C LEU A 332 14.23 0.09 4.62
N TYR A 333 12.98 -0.23 4.31
CA TYR A 333 11.94 -0.36 5.35
C TYR A 333 12.22 -1.52 6.33
N LYS A 334 12.81 -2.64 5.88
CA LYS A 334 13.25 -3.72 6.78
C LYS A 334 14.42 -3.28 7.68
N VAL A 335 15.37 -2.49 7.17
CA VAL A 335 16.46 -1.91 7.97
C VAL A 335 15.90 -0.92 9.02
N ALA A 336 14.96 -0.04 8.65
CA ALA A 336 14.31 0.84 9.62
C ALA A 336 13.54 0.03 10.70
N LYS A 337 12.89 -1.09 10.35
CA LYS A 337 12.29 -1.99 11.34
C LYS A 337 13.32 -2.61 12.28
N SER A 338 14.50 -3.01 11.80
CA SER A 338 15.57 -3.56 12.67
C SER A 338 16.20 -2.49 13.58
N HIS A 339 16.05 -1.21 13.25
CA HIS A 339 16.35 -0.07 14.12
C HIS A 339 15.25 0.20 15.17
N GLY A 340 14.22 -0.65 15.28
CA GLY A 340 13.13 -0.51 16.26
C GLY A 340 11.98 0.40 15.82
N LEU A 341 12.05 0.99 14.61
CA LEU A 341 11.12 2.02 14.14
C LEU A 341 9.81 1.46 13.57
N SER A 342 9.44 0.22 13.92
CA SER A 342 8.28 -0.49 13.36
C SER A 342 6.96 0.24 13.62
N ASP A 343 6.81 0.87 14.80
CA ASP A 343 5.62 1.60 15.22
C ASP A 343 5.71 3.11 15.01
N SER A 344 6.87 3.63 14.57
CA SER A 344 7.03 5.00 14.09
C SER A 344 6.28 5.22 12.78
N ASP A 345 6.09 6.49 12.38
CA ASP A 345 5.60 6.80 11.04
C ASP A 345 6.53 6.24 9.95
N PHE A 346 5.97 5.86 8.80
CA PHE A 346 6.73 5.33 7.65
C PHE A 346 7.81 6.29 7.13
N SER A 347 7.70 7.59 7.37
CA SER A 347 8.77 8.55 7.07
C SER A 347 10.06 8.34 7.87
N ALA A 348 10.04 7.50 8.92
CA ALA A 348 11.24 7.05 9.64
C ALA A 348 12.16 6.14 8.80
N VAL A 349 11.78 5.78 7.56
CA VAL A 349 12.67 5.07 6.62
C VAL A 349 13.99 5.81 6.35
N ILE A 350 14.03 7.15 6.52
CA ILE A 350 15.27 7.95 6.46
C ILE A 350 16.36 7.47 7.43
N GLU A 351 15.97 6.90 8.58
CA GLU A 351 16.89 6.34 9.57
C GLU A 351 17.56 5.02 9.14
N ALA A 352 17.10 4.40 8.04
CA ALA A 352 17.80 3.28 7.43
C ALA A 352 19.04 3.72 6.61
N LEU A 353 19.04 4.98 6.16
CA LEU A 353 20.07 5.56 5.29
C LEU A 353 21.11 6.38 6.06
N LYS A 354 20.79 6.82 7.29
CA LYS A 354 21.76 7.49 8.16
C LYS A 354 22.85 6.51 8.60
N ALA A 355 24.10 6.88 8.36
CA ALA A 355 25.25 6.12 8.85
C ALA A 355 25.24 6.12 10.38
N LYS A 356 25.18 4.93 11.00
CA LYS A 356 25.51 4.78 12.42
C LYS A 356 26.99 5.08 12.59
N LEU A 357 27.30 6.29 13.07
CA LEU A 357 28.56 6.54 13.75
C LEU A 357 28.61 5.56 14.93
N GLN A 358 29.54 4.61 14.88
CA GLN A 358 29.87 3.80 16.05
C GLN A 358 30.53 4.74 17.07
N SER A 359 29.83 4.94 18.19
CA SER A 359 30.30 5.66 19.38
C SER A 359 30.80 4.69 20.43
#